data_AF-Q7F4J1-F1
#
_entry.id   AF-Q7F4J1-F1
#
_cell.length_a   1.000
_cell.length_b   1.000
_cell.length_c   1.000
_cell.angle_alpha   90.00
_cell.angle_beta   90.00
_cell.angle_gamma   90.00
#
_symmetry.space_group_name_H-M   'P 1'
#
loop_
_entity.id
_entity.type
_entity.pdbx_description
1 polymer ?
#
loop_
_entity_poly.entity_id
_entity_poly.type
_entity_poly.pdbx_seq_one_letter_code
_entity_poly.pdbx_strand_id
1 'polypeptide(L)'
;MPPPAVSTAPVAPVVASSSSAAAAAPRRPRSLRLRVTPYASVSSSSSPSTFAVSIPPPPPARHSRKQLVGRDGAPAKPAKPRVFFLDVNPLCFRGSQRSLGAFARWLALFFAHVSLRDPVVAVLDGEGGNEYRRRLLPSYKAHRPRGPGTGADSRVIDVLRECNVPVVRVDGYEADDVVATLTEQVLQKGFRVVIGSPDKDFKQLISEDVQLVMPIPEIGRWSFYTLRHYVAQYKCDPTADLSLRCFIGDEADGIPGIQHLVPGFGRKTAVKLLKKHGSLENLLNTAAVRTVGKDYAQDALVKHADYLRKNYEVLSLKRDVKVQLDDRWLSTRDSCNDSSVLSDFILKFNEGQNIR
;
A
#
# COMPACT_ATOMS: atom_id res chain seq x y z
N MET A 1 -71.37 35.85 -6.95
CA MET A 1 -71.42 34.48 -7.48
C MET A 1 -69.99 33.97 -7.62
N PRO A 2 -69.63 32.84 -7.01
CA PRO A 2 -68.27 32.29 -7.08
C PRO A 2 -68.04 31.54 -8.42
N PRO A 3 -66.79 31.46 -8.91
CA PRO A 3 -66.46 30.64 -10.08
C PRO A 3 -66.49 29.13 -9.75
N PRO A 4 -66.74 28.27 -10.75
CA PRO A 4 -67.01 26.85 -10.52
C PRO A 4 -65.75 26.04 -10.22
N ALA A 5 -65.92 25.04 -9.35
CA ALA A 5 -64.93 24.07 -8.94
C ALA A 5 -64.55 23.11 -10.09
N VAL A 6 -63.25 22.90 -10.27
CA VAL A 6 -62.71 21.84 -11.15
C VAL A 6 -62.49 20.59 -10.31
N SER A 7 -63.22 19.55 -10.69
CA SER A 7 -63.28 18.22 -10.09
C SER A 7 -61.98 17.44 -10.27
N THR A 8 -61.44 16.94 -9.16
CA THR A 8 -60.41 15.90 -9.11
C THR A 8 -61.06 14.52 -9.26
N ALA A 9 -60.64 13.74 -10.27
CA ALA A 9 -60.92 12.31 -10.37
C ALA A 9 -59.59 11.51 -10.35
N PRO A 10 -59.55 10.36 -9.64
CA PRO A 10 -58.32 9.63 -9.38
C PRO A 10 -57.96 8.68 -10.53
N VAL A 11 -56.67 8.55 -10.83
CA VAL A 11 -56.17 7.51 -11.75
C VAL A 11 -55.80 6.27 -10.93
N ALA A 12 -56.47 5.17 -11.28
CA ALA A 12 -56.37 3.83 -10.71
C ALA A 12 -55.01 3.14 -11.02
N PRO A 13 -54.62 2.08 -10.29
CA PRO A 13 -53.29 1.49 -10.35
C PRO A 13 -53.15 0.57 -11.57
N VAL A 14 -52.00 0.63 -12.23
CA VAL A 14 -51.64 -0.32 -13.30
C VAL A 14 -51.16 -1.62 -12.68
N VAL A 15 -51.96 -2.66 -12.86
CA VAL A 15 -51.66 -4.05 -12.50
C VAL A 15 -50.71 -4.66 -13.53
N ALA A 16 -49.80 -5.48 -13.01
CA ALA A 16 -48.77 -6.23 -13.72
C ALA A 16 -49.31 -7.13 -14.84
N SER A 17 -48.56 -7.20 -15.94
CA SER A 17 -48.61 -8.31 -16.89
C SER A 17 -47.23 -8.93 -17.04
N SER A 18 -47.19 -10.22 -16.78
CA SER A 18 -46.05 -11.12 -16.85
C SER A 18 -45.75 -11.51 -18.30
N SER A 19 -44.49 -11.33 -18.73
CA SER A 19 -43.95 -12.04 -19.90
C SER A 19 -42.64 -12.71 -19.50
N SER A 20 -42.65 -14.04 -19.57
CA SER A 20 -41.52 -14.92 -19.30
C SER A 20 -40.46 -14.80 -20.40
N ALA A 21 -39.23 -14.49 -19.99
CA ALA A 21 -38.05 -14.69 -20.82
C ALA A 21 -37.11 -15.66 -20.08
N ALA A 22 -36.80 -16.76 -20.76
CA ALA A 22 -36.08 -17.91 -20.24
C ALA A 22 -34.67 -17.54 -19.74
N ALA A 23 -34.37 -17.99 -18.52
CA ALA A 23 -33.07 -17.85 -17.89
C ALA A 23 -32.03 -18.77 -18.56
N ALA A 24 -30.95 -18.17 -19.08
CA ALA A 24 -29.76 -18.89 -19.51
C ALA A 24 -28.89 -19.22 -18.29
N ALA A 25 -28.68 -20.52 -18.04
CA ALA A 25 -27.91 -21.04 -16.91
C ALA A 25 -26.40 -20.71 -17.01
N PRO A 26 -25.70 -20.49 -15.88
CA PRO A 26 -24.27 -20.23 -15.87
C PRO A 26 -23.47 -21.52 -16.13
N ARG A 27 -22.53 -21.43 -17.08
CA ARG A 27 -21.56 -22.50 -17.41
C ARG A 27 -20.61 -22.74 -16.23
N ARG A 28 -20.61 -23.96 -15.69
CA ARG A 28 -19.65 -24.44 -14.68
C ARG A 28 -18.21 -24.47 -15.25
N PRO A 29 -17.19 -24.07 -14.49
CA PRO A 29 -15.79 -24.32 -14.87
C PRO A 29 -15.45 -25.81 -14.74
N ARG A 30 -14.78 -26.35 -15.77
CA ARG A 30 -14.25 -27.72 -15.81
C ARG A 30 -13.15 -27.89 -14.78
N SER A 31 -13.33 -28.82 -13.84
CA SER A 31 -12.28 -29.28 -12.93
C SER A 31 -11.26 -30.15 -13.68
N LEU A 32 -10.01 -29.69 -13.77
CA LEU A 32 -8.88 -30.54 -14.14
C LEU A 32 -8.54 -31.44 -12.94
N ARG A 33 -8.88 -32.73 -13.02
CA ARG A 33 -8.40 -33.74 -12.06
C ARG A 33 -6.93 -34.04 -12.35
N LEU A 34 -6.04 -33.64 -11.44
CA LEU A 34 -4.68 -34.17 -11.36
C LEU A 34 -4.74 -35.61 -10.82
N ARG A 35 -4.12 -36.52 -11.54
CA ARG A 35 -4.05 -37.95 -11.29
C ARG A 35 -2.98 -38.19 -10.21
N VAL A 36 -3.39 -38.58 -9.01
CA VAL A 36 -2.48 -39.09 -7.97
C VAL A 36 -2.38 -40.60 -8.12
N THR A 37 -1.19 -41.11 -8.36
CA THR A 37 -0.86 -42.55 -8.31
C THR A 37 -0.67 -42.97 -6.85
N PRO A 38 -1.31 -44.04 -6.35
CA PRO A 38 -1.01 -44.56 -5.03
C PRO A 38 0.27 -45.41 -5.10
N TYR A 39 1.27 -45.06 -4.28
CA TYR A 39 2.39 -45.95 -3.98
C TYR A 39 1.98 -46.91 -2.86
N ALA A 40 2.35 -48.17 -3.04
CA ALA A 40 1.94 -49.30 -2.24
C ALA A 40 2.42 -49.22 -0.78
N SER A 41 1.52 -49.62 0.12
CA SER A 41 1.79 -49.97 1.50
C SER A 41 2.52 -51.31 1.58
N VAL A 42 3.68 -51.33 2.23
CA VAL A 42 4.27 -52.57 2.77
C VAL A 42 4.64 -52.31 4.23
N SER A 43 3.95 -53.02 5.11
CA SER A 43 4.25 -53.17 6.52
C SER A 43 5.47 -54.08 6.71
N SER A 44 6.40 -53.68 7.58
CA SER A 44 7.21 -54.64 8.32
C SER A 44 7.71 -54.05 9.63
N SER A 45 7.51 -54.83 10.67
CA SER A 45 7.92 -54.67 12.06
C SER A 45 9.41 -54.95 12.24
N SER A 46 10.11 -54.14 13.03
CA SER A 46 11.12 -54.60 14.01
C SER A 46 11.85 -53.42 14.68
N SER A 47 11.79 -53.36 16.01
CA SER A 47 12.84 -52.81 16.88
C SER A 47 14.00 -53.84 16.92
N PRO A 48 15.29 -53.52 17.22
CA PRO A 48 15.68 -52.76 18.42
C PRO A 48 17.02 -51.95 18.38
N SER A 49 17.29 -51.30 19.53
CA SER A 49 18.60 -51.00 20.15
C SER A 49 19.42 -49.77 19.70
N THR A 50 19.41 -48.78 20.61
CA THR A 50 20.49 -47.89 21.08
C THR A 50 21.85 -47.88 20.36
N PHE A 51 22.26 -46.70 19.86
CA PHE A 51 23.57 -46.09 20.13
C PHE A 51 23.45 -44.56 20.01
N ALA A 52 23.77 -43.85 21.10
CA ALA A 52 23.82 -42.39 21.13
C ALA A 52 25.22 -41.92 20.66
N VAL A 53 25.27 -41.16 19.57
CA VAL A 53 26.46 -40.42 19.15
C VAL A 53 26.15 -38.94 19.31
N SER A 54 26.78 -38.30 20.30
CA SER A 54 26.73 -36.86 20.49
C SER A 54 27.64 -36.18 19.47
N ILE A 55 27.05 -35.36 18.59
CA ILE A 55 27.78 -34.46 17.69
C ILE A 55 27.75 -33.06 18.35
N PRO A 56 28.89 -32.43 18.67
CA PRO A 56 28.90 -31.08 19.21
C PRO A 56 28.49 -30.06 18.12
N PRO A 57 27.77 -28.98 18.49
CA PRO A 57 27.37 -27.96 17.51
C PRO A 57 28.60 -27.20 16.99
N PRO A 58 28.61 -26.81 15.70
CA PRO A 58 29.69 -26.01 15.13
C PRO A 58 29.73 -24.61 15.78
N PRO A 59 30.92 -23.99 15.92
CA PRO A 59 31.06 -22.65 16.49
C PRO A 59 30.35 -21.60 15.62
N PRO A 60 29.86 -20.50 16.21
CA PRO A 60 29.15 -19.46 15.47
C PRO A 60 30.10 -18.82 14.44
N ALA A 61 29.66 -18.80 13.18
CA ALA A 61 30.36 -18.16 12.10
C ALA A 61 30.50 -16.65 12.37
N ARG A 62 31.72 -16.20 12.69
CA ARG A 62 32.08 -14.78 12.64
C ARG A 62 32.00 -14.33 11.18
N HIS A 63 30.90 -13.72 10.77
CA HIS A 63 30.80 -13.02 9.50
C HIS A 63 31.70 -11.78 9.54
N SER A 64 32.98 -11.97 9.21
CA SER A 64 33.85 -10.87 8.82
C SER A 64 33.31 -10.32 7.50
N ARG A 65 32.84 -9.07 7.52
CA ARG A 65 32.29 -8.35 6.38
C ARG A 65 33.39 -8.23 5.31
N LYS A 66 33.47 -9.18 4.38
CA LYS A 66 34.38 -9.09 3.23
C LYS A 66 34.06 -7.78 2.48
N GLN A 67 35.06 -6.94 2.37
CA GLN A 67 34.99 -5.66 1.67
C GLN A 67 34.70 -5.97 0.19
N LEU A 68 33.48 -5.64 -0.26
CA LEU A 68 33.09 -5.79 -1.66
C LEU A 68 33.83 -4.70 -2.46
N VAL A 69 34.70 -5.13 -3.37
CA VAL A 69 35.43 -4.23 -4.27
C VAL A 69 34.50 -3.83 -5.41
N GLY A 70 34.44 -2.53 -5.74
CA GLY A 70 33.65 -2.02 -6.86
C GLY A 70 34.20 -2.49 -8.21
N ARG A 71 33.39 -2.36 -9.27
CA ARG A 71 33.70 -2.83 -10.64
C ARG A 71 34.96 -2.22 -11.25
N ASP A 72 35.47 -1.14 -10.66
CA ASP A 72 36.62 -0.35 -11.13
C ASP A 72 37.82 -0.38 -10.16
N GLY A 73 37.86 -1.31 -9.19
CA GLY A 73 38.97 -1.40 -8.22
C GLY A 73 39.02 -0.29 -7.16
N ALA A 74 38.14 0.72 -7.24
CA ALA A 74 37.94 1.70 -6.18
C ALA A 74 37.29 1.05 -4.94
N PRO A 75 37.66 1.47 -3.71
CA PRO A 75 36.99 1.02 -2.50
C PRO A 75 35.50 1.35 -2.63
N ALA A 76 34.62 0.35 -2.43
CA ALA A 76 33.19 0.59 -2.44
C ALA A 76 32.88 1.66 -1.38
N LYS A 77 32.22 2.74 -1.80
CA LYS A 77 31.72 3.75 -0.86
C LYS A 77 30.96 3.02 0.25
N PRO A 78 31.20 3.35 1.54
CA PRO A 78 30.46 2.73 2.62
C PRO A 78 28.97 2.89 2.32
N ALA A 79 28.24 1.77 2.35
CA ALA A 79 26.80 1.80 2.08
C ALA A 79 26.14 2.71 3.12
N LYS A 80 25.40 3.73 2.65
CA LYS A 80 24.63 4.62 3.53
C LYS A 80 23.77 3.76 4.49
N PRO A 81 23.72 4.08 5.79
CA PRO A 81 22.81 3.40 6.71
C PRO A 81 21.37 3.60 6.24
N ARG A 82 20.48 2.66 6.58
CA ARG A 82 19.06 2.72 6.18
C ARG A 82 18.15 2.75 7.39
N VAL A 83 17.01 3.42 7.26
CA VAL A 83 15.93 3.48 8.24
C VAL A 83 14.64 3.01 7.56
N PHE A 84 13.82 2.30 8.32
CA PHE A 84 12.53 1.83 7.86
C PHE A 84 11.39 2.70 8.39
N PHE A 85 10.46 3.08 7.51
CA PHE A 85 9.14 3.57 7.91
C PHE A 85 8.12 2.47 7.66
N LEU A 86 7.39 2.06 8.69
CA LEU A 86 6.36 1.03 8.60
C LEU A 86 4.98 1.71 8.64
N ASP A 87 4.25 1.64 7.53
CA ASP A 87 2.86 2.06 7.45
C ASP A 87 1.98 0.97 8.06
N VAL A 88 1.43 1.25 9.23
CA VAL A 88 0.83 0.23 10.10
C VAL A 88 -0.60 -0.10 9.66
N ASN A 89 -1.36 0.92 9.26
CA ASN A 89 -2.80 0.84 9.03
C ASN A 89 -3.19 -0.30 8.07
N PRO A 90 -2.60 -0.45 6.86
CA PRO A 90 -2.98 -1.52 5.95
C PRO A 90 -2.54 -2.91 6.41
N LEU A 91 -1.54 -3.02 7.30
CA LEU A 91 -1.06 -4.31 7.82
C LEU A 91 -2.03 -4.93 8.84
N CYS A 92 -2.93 -4.12 9.39
CA CYS A 92 -3.99 -4.55 10.30
C CYS A 92 -5.17 -5.24 9.61
N PHE A 93 -5.10 -5.52 8.31
CA PHE A 93 -6.18 -6.13 7.54
C PHE A 93 -5.77 -7.42 6.82
N ARG A 94 -6.73 -8.34 6.70
CA ARG A 94 -6.69 -9.49 5.79
C ARG A 94 -7.85 -9.33 4.82
N GLY A 95 -7.55 -8.92 3.60
CA GLY A 95 -8.59 -8.47 2.66
C GLY A 95 -9.30 -7.24 3.25
N SER A 96 -10.63 -7.29 3.35
CA SER A 96 -11.43 -6.20 3.93
C SER A 96 -11.63 -6.30 5.45
N GLN A 97 -11.20 -7.40 6.08
CA GLN A 97 -11.43 -7.64 7.51
C GLN A 97 -10.22 -7.24 8.35
N ARG A 98 -10.47 -6.53 9.46
CA ARG A 98 -9.41 -6.25 10.45
C ARG A 98 -8.93 -7.55 11.09
N SER A 99 -7.62 -7.69 11.23
CA SER A 99 -6.99 -8.86 11.84
C SER A 99 -5.67 -8.50 12.52
N LEU A 100 -5.68 -8.49 13.85
CA LEU A 100 -4.47 -8.26 14.64
C LEU A 100 -3.47 -9.41 14.53
N GLY A 101 -3.96 -10.64 14.35
CA GLY A 101 -3.10 -11.78 14.03
C GLY A 101 -2.38 -11.65 12.66
N ALA A 102 -3.03 -11.03 11.67
CA ALA A 102 -2.38 -10.72 10.40
C ALA A 102 -1.28 -9.66 10.58
N PHE A 103 -1.57 -8.60 11.33
CA PHE A 103 -0.58 -7.58 11.70
C PHE A 103 0.65 -8.20 12.38
N ALA A 104 0.43 -9.01 13.42
CA ALA A 104 1.50 -9.65 14.17
C ALA A 104 2.39 -10.52 13.28
N ARG A 105 1.77 -11.28 12.36
CA ARG A 105 2.51 -12.12 11.39
C ARG A 105 3.35 -11.27 10.43
N TRP A 106 2.79 -10.20 9.89
CA TRP A 106 3.53 -9.30 9.01
C TRP A 106 4.69 -8.62 9.72
N LEU A 107 4.47 -8.19 10.97
CA LEU A 107 5.49 -7.58 11.81
C LEU A 107 6.62 -8.57 12.15
N ALA A 108 6.29 -9.81 12.51
CA ALA A 108 7.26 -10.87 12.76
C ALA A 108 8.13 -11.16 11.52
N LEU A 109 7.51 -11.31 10.35
CA LEU A 109 8.25 -11.51 9.09
C LEU A 109 9.11 -10.31 8.72
N PHE A 110 8.62 -9.09 9.01
CA PHE A 110 9.35 -7.87 8.75
C PHE A 110 10.62 -7.78 9.61
N PHE A 111 10.51 -8.00 10.92
CA PHE A 111 11.68 -8.00 11.80
C PHE A 111 12.63 -9.15 11.48
N ALA A 112 12.12 -10.35 11.21
CA ALA A 112 12.96 -11.50 10.99
C ALA A 112 13.72 -11.46 9.65
N HIS A 113 13.18 -10.84 8.60
CA HIS A 113 13.70 -11.01 7.23
C HIS A 113 13.99 -9.69 6.50
N VAL A 114 13.50 -8.56 7.00
CA VAL A 114 13.59 -7.27 6.30
C VAL A 114 14.46 -6.27 7.06
N SER A 115 13.99 -5.84 8.24
CA SER A 115 14.68 -4.81 9.02
C SER A 115 15.77 -5.39 9.91
N LEU A 116 15.61 -6.61 10.43
CA LEU A 116 16.55 -7.21 11.37
C LEU A 116 16.74 -6.28 12.59
N ARG A 117 17.87 -5.58 12.63
CA ARG A 117 18.23 -4.60 13.68
C ARG A 117 18.30 -3.17 13.17
N ASP A 118 18.06 -2.95 11.88
CA ASP A 118 18.00 -1.60 11.33
C ASP A 118 16.87 -0.80 12.02
N PRO A 119 17.01 0.53 12.14
CA PRO A 119 16.01 1.37 12.78
C PRO A 119 14.66 1.27 12.06
N VAL A 120 13.58 1.22 12.84
CA VAL A 120 12.20 1.16 12.34
C VAL A 120 11.38 2.24 13.06
N VAL A 121 10.60 3.00 12.30
CA VAL A 121 9.60 3.94 12.82
C VAL A 121 8.25 3.52 12.29
N ALA A 122 7.31 3.24 13.19
CA ALA A 122 5.93 2.92 12.83
C ALA A 122 5.11 4.20 12.72
N VAL A 123 4.34 4.33 11.65
CA VAL A 123 3.51 5.50 11.39
C VAL A 123 2.06 5.07 11.22
N LEU A 124 1.14 5.80 11.86
CA LEU A 124 -0.29 5.55 11.83
C LEU A 124 -1.06 6.77 11.33
N ASP A 125 -2.24 6.53 10.76
CA ASP A 125 -3.17 7.60 10.43
C ASP A 125 -3.55 8.44 11.66
N GLY A 126 -3.46 9.75 11.52
CA GLY A 126 -4.01 10.71 12.46
C GLY A 126 -5.53 10.66 12.51
N GLU A 127 -6.11 11.11 13.61
CA GLU A 127 -7.55 11.37 13.64
C GLU A 127 -7.91 12.41 12.57
N GLY A 128 -8.98 12.17 11.81
CA GLY A 128 -9.38 13.07 10.73
C GLY A 128 -8.42 13.15 9.54
N GLY A 129 -7.45 12.24 9.39
CA GLY A 129 -6.39 12.33 8.38
C GLY A 129 -6.86 12.55 6.94
N ASN A 130 -7.97 11.94 6.55
CA ASN A 130 -8.53 12.06 5.19
C ASN A 130 -9.53 13.22 5.03
N GLU A 131 -9.78 14.04 6.06
CA GLU A 131 -10.79 15.11 5.99
C GLU A 131 -10.46 16.17 4.96
N TYR A 132 -9.19 16.57 4.85
CA TYR A 132 -8.75 17.53 3.85
C TYR A 132 -9.06 17.01 2.43
N ARG A 133 -8.63 15.78 2.12
CA ARG A 133 -8.89 15.14 0.81
C ARG A 133 -10.38 14.94 0.55
N ARG A 134 -11.18 14.64 1.56
CA ARG A 134 -12.65 14.54 1.44
C ARG A 134 -13.34 15.88 1.20
N ARG A 135 -12.83 16.99 1.77
CA ARG A 135 -13.33 18.34 1.45
C ARG A 135 -13.07 18.70 0.00
N LEU A 136 -11.90 18.33 -0.53
CA LEU A 136 -11.61 18.49 -1.94
C LEU A 136 -12.49 17.56 -2.79
N LEU A 137 -12.50 16.27 -2.49
CA LEU A 137 -13.20 15.24 -3.25
C LEU A 137 -14.03 14.34 -2.31
N PRO A 138 -15.36 14.57 -2.19
CA PRO A 138 -16.21 13.81 -1.28
C PRO A 138 -16.22 12.29 -1.47
N SER A 139 -15.91 11.80 -2.67
CA SER A 139 -15.80 10.36 -2.96
C SER A 139 -14.53 9.71 -2.41
N TYR A 140 -13.54 10.50 -1.99
CA TYR A 140 -12.25 10.01 -1.51
C TYR A 140 -12.42 9.07 -0.31
N LYS A 141 -11.99 7.80 -0.49
CA LYS A 141 -12.10 6.71 0.50
C LYS A 141 -13.50 6.58 1.11
N ALA A 142 -14.55 7.01 0.39
CA ALA A 142 -15.91 7.08 0.94
C ALA A 142 -16.53 5.71 1.25
N HIS A 143 -16.11 4.67 0.54
CA HIS A 143 -16.52 3.29 0.75
C HIS A 143 -15.82 2.62 1.95
N ARG A 144 -14.75 3.22 2.49
CA ARG A 144 -14.05 2.66 3.64
C ARG A 144 -14.92 2.84 4.90
N PRO A 145 -15.01 1.83 5.80
CA PRO A 145 -15.81 1.91 7.02
C PRO A 145 -15.47 3.16 7.85
N ARG A 146 -16.50 3.80 8.43
CA ARG A 146 -16.36 4.94 9.37
C ARG A 146 -16.93 4.56 10.73
N GLY A 147 -16.35 5.12 11.80
CA GLY A 147 -16.90 5.02 13.16
C GLY A 147 -15.94 4.43 14.21
N PRO A 148 -16.42 4.20 15.44
CA PRO A 148 -15.63 3.62 16.53
C PRO A 148 -14.97 2.30 16.11
N GLY A 149 -13.68 2.13 16.38
CA GLY A 149 -12.91 0.93 16.01
C GLY A 149 -12.29 0.95 14.61
N THR A 150 -12.48 2.03 13.83
CA THR A 150 -11.79 2.22 12.54
C THR A 150 -10.40 2.86 12.68
N GLY A 151 -10.13 3.56 13.78
CA GLY A 151 -8.84 4.16 14.09
C GLY A 151 -7.75 3.14 14.48
N ALA A 152 -6.59 3.66 14.88
CA ALA A 152 -5.50 2.85 15.43
C ALA A 152 -5.97 2.05 16.65
N ASP A 153 -5.70 0.74 16.67
CA ASP A 153 -6.00 -0.13 17.81
C ASP A 153 -4.91 0.07 18.87
N SER A 154 -5.26 0.36 20.13
CA SER A 154 -4.26 0.60 21.19
C SER A 154 -3.30 -0.58 21.33
N ARG A 155 -3.79 -1.82 21.15
CA ARG A 155 -2.98 -3.03 21.24
C ARG A 155 -1.88 -3.08 20.17
N VAL A 156 -2.11 -2.48 19.01
CA VAL A 156 -1.11 -2.35 17.94
C VAL A 156 -0.02 -1.37 18.35
N ILE A 157 -0.38 -0.27 19.01
CA ILE A 157 0.57 0.71 19.52
C ILE A 157 1.40 0.08 20.65
N ASP A 158 0.76 -0.64 21.56
CA ASP A 158 1.40 -1.27 22.71
C ASP A 158 2.43 -2.31 22.26
N VAL A 159 2.06 -3.22 21.35
CA VAL A 159 3.01 -4.25 20.86
C VAL A 159 4.18 -3.64 20.08
N LEU A 160 3.97 -2.54 19.33
CA LEU A 160 5.06 -1.84 18.65
C LEU A 160 6.04 -1.21 19.65
N ARG A 161 5.51 -0.57 20.70
CA ARG A 161 6.34 0.02 21.77
C ARG A 161 7.08 -1.04 22.56
N GLU A 162 6.42 -2.15 22.88
CA GLU A 162 7.05 -3.30 23.51
C GLU A 162 8.18 -3.86 22.64
N CYS A 163 8.07 -3.87 21.31
CA CYS A 163 9.16 -4.20 20.38
C CYS A 163 10.19 -3.06 20.17
N ASN A 164 10.23 -2.05 21.03
CA ASN A 164 11.11 -0.88 20.93
C ASN A 164 10.99 -0.11 19.60
N VAL A 165 9.79 -0.07 19.00
CA VAL A 165 9.52 0.71 17.79
C VAL A 165 8.88 2.04 18.17
N PRO A 166 9.49 3.20 17.85
CA PRO A 166 8.83 4.49 17.98
C PRO A 166 7.59 4.55 17.08
N VAL A 167 6.51 5.08 17.66
CA VAL A 167 5.20 5.19 17.01
C VAL A 167 4.85 6.66 16.81
N VAL A 168 4.63 7.05 15.55
CA VAL A 168 4.30 8.42 15.16
C VAL A 168 2.86 8.47 14.62
N ARG A 169 2.10 9.44 15.12
CA ARG A 169 0.75 9.74 14.69
C ARG A 169 0.54 11.26 14.77
N VAL A 170 0.00 11.86 13.71
CA VAL A 170 -0.23 13.31 13.63
C VAL A 170 -1.66 13.55 13.16
N ASP A 171 -2.50 14.09 14.04
CA ASP A 171 -3.90 14.35 13.73
C ASP A 171 -4.05 15.33 12.55
N GLY A 172 -5.09 15.11 11.75
CA GLY A 172 -5.35 15.83 10.51
C GLY A 172 -4.53 15.36 9.30
N TYR A 173 -3.64 14.37 9.46
CA TYR A 173 -2.84 13.81 8.37
C TYR A 173 -2.92 12.29 8.30
N GLU A 174 -2.82 11.75 7.09
CA GLU A 174 -2.67 10.30 6.86
C GLU A 174 -1.22 9.87 7.11
N ALA A 175 -1.01 8.59 7.38
CA ALA A 175 0.32 8.03 7.61
C ALA A 175 1.27 8.33 6.43
N ASP A 176 0.73 8.31 5.21
CA ASP A 176 1.49 8.52 3.98
C ASP A 176 2.13 9.91 3.91
N ASP A 177 1.42 10.94 4.37
CA ASP A 177 1.90 12.33 4.43
C ASP A 177 3.01 12.49 5.49
N VAL A 178 2.84 11.84 6.65
CA VAL A 178 3.83 11.85 7.73
C VAL A 178 5.11 11.13 7.27
N VAL A 179 4.98 9.96 6.63
CA VAL A 179 6.12 9.22 6.08
C VAL A 179 6.82 10.01 4.98
N ALA A 180 6.08 10.67 4.08
CA ALA A 180 6.67 11.50 3.04
C ALA A 180 7.49 12.66 3.61
N THR A 181 6.97 13.33 4.64
CA THR A 181 7.68 14.40 5.36
C THR A 181 8.94 13.88 6.07
N LEU A 182 8.83 12.79 6.84
CA LEU A 182 9.95 12.20 7.57
C LEU A 182 11.02 11.62 6.62
N THR A 183 10.62 11.12 5.45
CA THR A 183 11.54 10.63 4.42
C THR A 183 12.52 11.72 4.00
N GLU A 184 12.04 12.95 3.75
CA GLU A 184 12.92 14.06 3.37
C GLU A 184 13.92 14.41 4.49
N GLN A 185 13.46 14.42 5.74
CA GLN A 185 14.33 14.70 6.90
C GLN A 185 15.41 13.63 7.09
N VAL A 186 15.08 12.35 6.88
CA VAL A 186 16.04 11.23 6.97
C VAL A 186 17.07 11.30 5.84
N LEU A 187 16.64 11.60 4.61
CA LEU A 187 17.54 11.75 3.47
C LEU A 187 18.55 12.89 3.67
N GLN A 188 18.11 14.02 4.24
CA GLN A 188 18.98 15.14 4.58
C GLN A 188 20.07 14.78 5.60
N LYS A 189 19.82 13.79 6.47
CA LYS A 189 20.81 13.25 7.42
C LYS A 189 21.73 12.19 6.80
N GLY A 190 21.63 11.93 5.50
CA GLY A 190 22.53 11.01 4.78
C GLY A 190 22.15 9.53 4.88
N PHE A 191 20.96 9.22 5.37
CA PHE A 191 20.42 7.86 5.43
C PHE A 191 19.70 7.50 4.13
N ARG A 192 19.48 6.20 3.93
CA ARG A 192 18.53 5.65 2.97
C ARG A 192 17.21 5.33 3.66
N VAL A 193 16.13 5.36 2.91
CA VAL A 193 14.78 5.08 3.44
C VAL A 193 14.22 3.83 2.79
N VAL A 194 13.61 2.96 3.59
CA VAL A 194 12.81 1.85 3.11
C VAL A 194 11.41 1.93 3.71
N ILE A 195 10.39 2.02 2.86
CA ILE A 195 9.00 2.14 3.31
C ILE A 195 8.32 0.78 3.23
N GLY A 196 7.92 0.25 4.38
CA GLY A 196 7.14 -0.98 4.52
C GLY A 196 5.65 -0.70 4.41
N SER A 197 5.08 -0.86 3.22
CA SER A 197 3.65 -0.67 2.96
C SER A 197 3.21 -1.41 1.70
N PRO A 198 1.96 -1.93 1.63
CA PRO A 198 1.32 -2.31 0.37
C PRO A 198 0.78 -1.10 -0.41
N ASP A 199 0.73 0.09 0.18
CA ASP A 199 0.17 1.27 -0.47
C ASP A 199 1.03 1.71 -1.66
N LYS A 200 0.36 1.90 -2.79
CA LYS A 200 1.00 2.31 -4.05
C LYS A 200 1.33 3.79 -4.06
N ASP A 201 0.77 4.60 -3.16
CA ASP A 201 1.00 6.04 -3.12
C ASP A 201 2.45 6.39 -2.79
N PHE A 202 3.12 5.53 -2.03
CA PHE A 202 4.55 5.65 -1.75
C PHE A 202 5.45 5.51 -2.99
N LYS A 203 4.93 5.05 -4.13
CA LYS A 203 5.68 5.06 -5.40
C LYS A 203 6.14 6.47 -5.79
N GLN A 204 5.42 7.50 -5.33
CA GLN A 204 5.78 8.91 -5.51
C GLN A 204 7.14 9.28 -4.87
N LEU A 205 7.62 8.49 -3.91
CA LEU A 205 8.86 8.75 -3.16
C LEU A 205 10.05 7.94 -3.67
N ILE A 206 9.84 6.96 -4.55
CA ILE A 206 10.89 6.05 -5.02
C ILE A 206 12.01 6.84 -5.70
N SER A 207 13.24 6.59 -5.27
CA SER A 207 14.45 7.19 -5.83
C SER A 207 15.64 6.22 -5.66
N GLU A 208 16.86 6.68 -5.87
CA GLU A 208 18.05 5.87 -5.61
C GLU A 208 18.25 5.56 -4.11
N ASP A 209 17.83 6.49 -3.25
CA ASP A 209 17.98 6.39 -1.79
C ASP A 209 16.67 6.04 -1.06
N VAL A 210 15.55 5.87 -1.79
CA VAL A 210 14.24 5.47 -1.25
C VAL A 210 13.71 4.24 -1.96
N GLN A 211 13.39 3.19 -1.20
CA GLN A 211 12.82 1.94 -1.70
C GLN A 211 11.53 1.59 -0.96
N LEU A 212 10.68 0.79 -1.59
CA LEU A 212 9.53 0.19 -0.91
C LEU A 212 9.81 -1.27 -0.59
N VAL A 213 9.15 -1.79 0.43
CA VAL A 213 9.07 -3.21 0.71
C VAL A 213 7.61 -3.54 0.97
N MET A 214 7.03 -4.38 0.10
CA MET A 214 5.59 -4.63 0.07
C MET A 214 5.29 -6.06 0.56
N PRO A 215 4.24 -6.28 1.36
CA PRO A 215 3.82 -7.63 1.73
C PRO A 215 3.21 -8.33 0.49
N ILE A 216 3.53 -9.61 0.31
CA ILE A 216 2.94 -10.49 -0.73
C ILE A 216 2.16 -11.60 -0.01
N PRO A 217 0.85 -11.42 0.21
CA PRO A 217 0.04 -12.35 1.01
C PRO A 217 0.05 -13.79 0.49
N GLU A 218 0.11 -13.98 -0.83
CA GLU A 218 0.01 -15.29 -1.49
C GLU A 218 1.13 -16.25 -1.10
N ILE A 219 2.30 -15.68 -0.77
CA ILE A 219 3.53 -16.42 -0.43
C ILE A 219 4.07 -16.04 0.96
N GLY A 220 3.32 -15.25 1.73
CA GLY A 220 3.63 -14.91 3.11
C GLY A 220 5.03 -14.29 3.32
N ARG A 221 5.45 -13.39 2.44
CA ARG A 221 6.75 -12.69 2.57
C ARG A 221 6.68 -11.24 2.15
N TRP A 222 7.70 -10.48 2.53
CA TRP A 222 7.94 -9.14 2.05
C TRP A 222 8.79 -9.17 0.77
N SER A 223 8.57 -8.21 -0.14
CA SER A 223 9.35 -8.05 -1.37
C SER A 223 9.76 -6.61 -1.59
N PHE A 224 11.05 -6.40 -1.83
CA PHE A 224 11.57 -5.09 -2.18
C PHE A 224 11.08 -4.65 -3.56
N TYR A 225 10.76 -3.37 -3.67
CA TYR A 225 10.37 -2.70 -4.88
C TYR A 225 11.18 -1.41 -4.99
N THR A 226 11.98 -1.34 -6.05
CA THR A 226 13.00 -0.30 -6.23
C THR A 226 12.73 0.52 -7.49
N LEU A 227 13.46 1.61 -7.67
CA LEU A 227 13.42 2.41 -8.89
C LEU A 227 13.57 1.55 -10.17
N ARG A 228 14.47 0.56 -10.15
CA ARG A 228 14.64 -0.36 -11.28
C ARG A 228 13.38 -1.17 -11.58
N HIS A 229 12.69 -1.65 -10.55
CA HIS A 229 11.42 -2.38 -10.70
C HIS A 229 10.34 -1.47 -11.29
N TYR A 230 10.24 -0.23 -10.77
CA TYR A 230 9.30 0.77 -11.28
C TYR A 230 9.53 1.08 -12.76
N VAL A 231 10.77 1.44 -13.13
CA VAL A 231 11.13 1.77 -14.52
C VAL A 231 10.91 0.57 -15.44
N ALA A 232 11.23 -0.65 -14.99
CA ALA A 232 11.00 -1.86 -15.78
C ALA A 232 9.51 -2.09 -16.09
N GLN A 233 8.63 -1.83 -15.11
CA GLN A 233 7.19 -2.04 -15.20
C GLN A 233 6.46 -0.92 -15.95
N TYR A 234 6.77 0.34 -15.65
CA TYR A 234 6.01 1.50 -16.13
C TYR A 234 6.66 2.23 -17.31
N LYS A 235 7.96 1.99 -17.57
CA LYS A 235 8.73 2.64 -18.64
C LYS A 235 8.65 4.19 -18.57
N CYS A 236 8.56 4.73 -17.36
CA CYS A 236 8.59 6.15 -17.04
C CYS A 236 9.27 6.37 -15.68
N ASP A 237 9.60 7.62 -15.39
CA ASP A 237 10.13 8.04 -14.10
C ASP A 237 9.02 8.02 -13.02
N PRO A 238 9.31 7.66 -11.75
CA PRO A 238 8.33 7.73 -10.66
C PRO A 238 7.70 9.12 -10.48
N THR A 239 8.42 10.20 -10.81
CA THR A 239 7.86 11.56 -10.75
C THR A 239 6.67 11.76 -11.70
N ALA A 240 6.57 10.95 -12.77
CA ALA A 240 5.43 10.95 -13.68
C ALA A 240 4.25 10.08 -13.20
N ASP A 241 4.40 9.26 -12.16
CA ASP A 241 3.35 8.35 -11.66
C ASP A 241 2.11 9.13 -11.20
N LEU A 242 2.34 10.14 -10.37
CA LEU A 242 1.30 11.03 -9.86
C LEU A 242 0.56 11.71 -11.02
N SER A 243 1.32 12.26 -11.97
CA SER A 243 0.77 12.91 -13.16
C SER A 243 -0.09 11.94 -13.98
N LEU A 244 0.35 10.67 -14.13
CA LEU A 244 -0.42 9.66 -14.83
C LEU A 244 -1.72 9.32 -14.08
N ARG A 245 -1.66 9.13 -12.76
CA ARG A 245 -2.83 8.85 -11.91
C ARG A 245 -3.86 9.96 -11.93
N CYS A 246 -3.45 11.22 -12.10
CA CYS A 246 -4.39 12.33 -12.28
C CYS A 246 -5.33 12.12 -13.49
N PHE A 247 -4.83 11.48 -14.55
CA PHE A 247 -5.63 11.15 -15.74
C PHE A 247 -6.44 9.87 -15.59
N ILE A 248 -5.85 8.81 -15.04
CA ILE A 248 -6.48 7.48 -15.00
C ILE A 248 -7.37 7.24 -13.77
N GLY A 249 -7.21 8.08 -12.75
CA GLY A 249 -7.89 7.94 -11.47
C GLY A 249 -7.27 6.87 -10.58
N ASP A 250 -7.94 6.67 -9.46
CA ASP A 250 -7.62 5.69 -8.44
C ASP A 250 -8.90 5.06 -7.88
N GLU A 251 -9.26 3.89 -8.40
CA GLU A 251 -10.48 3.18 -7.98
C GLU A 251 -10.44 2.80 -6.49
N ALA A 252 -9.28 2.39 -5.98
CA ALA A 252 -9.10 1.96 -4.58
C ALA A 252 -9.35 3.11 -3.59
N ASP A 253 -9.16 4.35 -4.04
CA ASP A 253 -9.41 5.56 -3.25
C ASP A 253 -10.65 6.34 -3.69
N GLY A 254 -11.41 5.82 -4.67
CA GLY A 254 -12.63 6.47 -5.16
C GLY A 254 -12.35 7.78 -5.92
N ILE A 255 -11.18 7.89 -6.55
CA ILE A 255 -10.76 9.04 -7.37
C ILE A 255 -11.08 8.71 -8.83
N PRO A 256 -12.04 9.38 -9.46
CA PRO A 256 -12.32 9.14 -10.87
C PRO A 256 -11.16 9.64 -11.75
N GLY A 257 -10.91 8.96 -12.85
CA GLY A 257 -10.03 9.44 -13.93
C GLY A 257 -10.83 10.19 -14.98
N ILE A 258 -10.17 10.91 -15.89
CA ILE A 258 -10.84 11.74 -16.91
C ILE A 258 -11.67 10.93 -17.94
N GLN A 259 -11.59 9.59 -17.93
CA GLN A 259 -12.21 8.72 -18.93
C GLN A 259 -13.75 8.84 -18.97
N HIS A 260 -14.38 9.17 -17.85
CA HIS A 260 -15.83 9.38 -17.79
C HIS A 260 -16.27 10.72 -18.42
N LEU A 261 -15.35 11.71 -18.51
CA LEU A 261 -15.60 13.00 -19.17
C LEU A 261 -15.22 12.95 -20.65
N VAL A 262 -14.11 12.26 -20.96
CA VAL A 262 -13.57 12.14 -22.32
C VAL A 262 -13.34 10.68 -22.67
N PRO A 263 -14.38 9.98 -23.16
CA PRO A 263 -14.26 8.61 -23.64
C PRO A 263 -13.18 8.51 -24.73
N GLY A 264 -12.09 7.78 -24.45
CA GLY A 264 -10.92 7.67 -25.34
C GLY A 264 -9.64 8.34 -24.83
N PHE A 265 -9.72 9.18 -23.79
CA PHE A 265 -8.52 9.66 -23.08
C PHE A 265 -8.09 8.66 -22.01
N GLY A 266 -7.44 7.57 -22.46
CA GLY A 266 -6.96 6.50 -21.58
C GLY A 266 -5.47 6.59 -21.23
N ARG A 267 -4.98 5.58 -20.51
CA ARG A 267 -3.58 5.42 -20.09
C ARG A 267 -2.57 5.63 -21.23
N LYS A 268 -2.84 5.07 -22.42
CA LYS A 268 -1.93 5.18 -23.58
C LYS A 268 -1.72 6.64 -24.01
N THR A 269 -2.80 7.42 -24.05
CA THR A 269 -2.76 8.85 -24.40
C THR A 269 -2.04 9.65 -23.34
N ALA A 270 -2.38 9.45 -22.06
CA ALA A 270 -1.71 10.10 -20.94
C ALA A 270 -0.20 9.84 -20.91
N VAL A 271 0.23 8.57 -21.04
CA VAL A 271 1.66 8.21 -21.09
C VAL A 271 2.36 8.87 -22.27
N LYS A 272 1.75 8.91 -23.46
CA LYS A 272 2.36 9.55 -24.63
C LYS A 272 2.60 11.05 -24.41
N LEU A 273 1.62 11.74 -23.83
CA LEU A 273 1.71 13.18 -23.55
C LEU A 273 2.72 13.45 -22.43
N LEU A 274 2.66 12.70 -21.33
CA LEU A 274 3.59 12.86 -20.21
C LEU A 274 5.04 12.53 -20.60
N LYS A 275 5.29 11.56 -21.47
CA LYS A 275 6.64 11.30 -21.99
C LYS A 275 7.23 12.50 -22.75
N LYS A 276 6.39 13.33 -23.38
CA LYS A 276 6.82 14.51 -24.14
C LYS A 276 6.92 15.76 -23.27
N HIS A 277 6.09 15.88 -22.25
CA HIS A 277 5.94 17.09 -21.44
C HIS A 277 6.45 16.97 -20.00
N GLY A 278 6.82 15.77 -19.53
CA GLY A 278 7.37 15.53 -18.20
C GLY A 278 6.29 15.45 -17.11
N SER A 279 5.66 16.58 -16.78
CA SER A 279 4.69 16.70 -15.68
C SER A 279 3.29 17.10 -16.15
N LEU A 280 2.28 16.84 -15.30
CA LEU A 280 0.92 17.32 -15.52
C LEU A 280 0.88 18.84 -15.66
N GLU A 281 1.50 19.56 -14.73
CA GLU A 281 1.55 21.03 -14.71
C GLU A 281 2.10 21.59 -16.04
N ASN A 282 3.26 21.07 -16.48
CA ASN A 282 3.87 21.52 -17.72
C ASN A 282 3.01 21.16 -18.96
N LEU A 283 2.37 19.99 -18.96
CA LEU A 283 1.47 19.58 -20.03
C LEU A 283 0.26 20.53 -20.13
N LEU A 284 -0.39 20.84 -19.00
CA LEU A 284 -1.55 21.74 -18.95
C LEU A 284 -1.17 23.16 -19.38
N ASN A 285 -0.05 23.68 -18.86
CA ASN A 285 0.43 25.02 -19.22
C ASN A 285 0.82 25.10 -20.71
N THR A 286 1.45 24.05 -21.25
CA THR A 286 1.75 24.00 -22.68
C THR A 286 0.46 23.92 -23.52
N ALA A 287 -0.52 23.11 -23.10
CA ALA A 287 -1.80 22.97 -23.80
C ALA A 287 -2.60 24.28 -23.82
N ALA A 288 -2.46 25.13 -22.81
CA ALA A 288 -3.10 26.44 -22.78
C ALA A 288 -2.55 27.42 -23.83
N VAL A 289 -1.29 27.23 -24.26
CA VAL A 289 -0.61 28.14 -25.19
C VAL A 289 -0.54 27.58 -26.61
N ARG A 290 -0.47 26.26 -26.78
CA ARG A 290 -0.35 25.62 -28.10
C ARG A 290 -0.88 24.19 -28.12
N THR A 291 -1.10 23.66 -29.33
CA THR A 291 -1.53 22.28 -29.53
C THR A 291 -0.44 21.27 -29.14
N VAL A 292 -0.77 20.36 -28.22
CA VAL A 292 0.16 19.32 -27.72
C VAL A 292 -0.21 17.89 -28.18
N GLY A 293 -1.47 17.70 -28.59
CA GLY A 293 -2.01 16.40 -28.99
C GLY A 293 -3.03 16.51 -30.13
N LYS A 294 -3.73 15.41 -30.40
CA LYS A 294 -4.89 15.42 -31.32
C LYS A 294 -6.00 16.32 -30.76
N ASP A 295 -6.87 16.82 -31.62
CA ASP A 295 -7.93 17.77 -31.25
C ASP A 295 -8.74 17.33 -30.02
N TYR A 296 -9.18 16.07 -29.96
CA TYR A 296 -9.91 15.56 -28.79
C TYR A 296 -9.10 15.59 -27.48
N ALA A 297 -7.79 15.33 -27.56
CA ALA A 297 -6.91 15.32 -26.40
C ALA A 297 -6.54 16.75 -25.99
N GLN A 298 -6.36 17.64 -26.96
CA GLN A 298 -6.16 19.07 -26.74
C GLN A 298 -7.38 19.68 -26.03
N ASP A 299 -8.57 19.41 -26.55
CA ASP A 299 -9.84 19.87 -25.99
C ASP A 299 -10.03 19.38 -24.55
N ALA A 300 -9.72 18.10 -24.28
CA ALA A 300 -9.75 17.54 -22.94
C ALA A 300 -8.82 18.26 -21.95
N LEU A 301 -7.58 18.54 -22.36
CA LEU A 301 -6.59 19.20 -21.50
C LEU A 301 -6.98 20.64 -21.17
N VAL A 302 -7.59 21.36 -22.11
CA VAL A 302 -8.04 22.75 -21.91
C VAL A 302 -9.32 22.78 -21.07
N LYS A 303 -10.34 22.00 -21.44
CA LYS A 303 -11.66 22.03 -20.77
C LYS A 303 -11.64 21.44 -19.35
N HIS A 304 -10.77 20.48 -19.08
CA HIS A 304 -10.73 19.75 -17.82
C HIS A 304 -9.41 19.94 -17.05
N ALA A 305 -8.70 21.05 -17.29
CA ALA A 305 -7.46 21.37 -16.59
C ALA A 305 -7.65 21.38 -15.06
N ASP A 306 -8.70 22.05 -14.57
CA ASP A 306 -8.95 22.18 -13.13
C ASP A 306 -9.35 20.86 -12.48
N TYR A 307 -10.05 20.00 -13.22
CA TYR A 307 -10.35 18.64 -12.78
C TYR A 307 -9.06 17.83 -12.56
N LEU A 308 -8.10 17.94 -13.48
CA LEU A 308 -6.81 17.25 -13.38
C LEU A 308 -5.94 17.84 -12.26
N ARG A 309 -5.93 19.17 -12.08
CA ARG A 309 -5.24 19.83 -10.95
C ARG A 309 -5.82 19.42 -9.60
N LYS A 310 -7.15 19.31 -9.52
CA LYS A 310 -7.82 18.81 -8.31
C LYS A 310 -7.44 17.35 -8.01
N ASN A 311 -7.39 16.49 -9.02
CA ASN A 311 -6.89 15.12 -8.84
C ASN A 311 -5.44 15.11 -8.35
N TYR A 312 -4.60 16.01 -8.87
CA TYR A 312 -3.21 16.16 -8.41
C TYR A 312 -3.15 16.54 -6.93
N GLU A 313 -3.95 17.52 -6.49
CA GLU A 313 -4.01 17.95 -5.10
C GLU A 313 -4.45 16.82 -4.16
N VAL A 314 -5.43 16.00 -4.56
CA VAL A 314 -5.92 14.87 -3.75
C VAL A 314 -4.89 13.73 -3.69
N LEU A 315 -4.24 13.40 -4.81
CA LEU A 315 -3.30 12.27 -4.92
C LEU A 315 -1.90 12.58 -4.39
N SER A 316 -1.52 13.85 -4.31
CA SER A 316 -0.18 14.26 -3.85
C SER A 316 -0.01 13.97 -2.37
N LEU A 317 1.14 13.38 -2.01
CA LEU A 317 1.57 13.30 -0.61
C LEU A 317 2.04 14.67 -0.14
N LYS A 318 1.61 15.08 1.05
CA LYS A 318 2.14 16.27 1.73
C LYS A 318 3.53 15.97 2.30
N ARG A 319 4.41 16.96 2.25
CA ARG A 319 5.81 16.83 2.70
C ARG A 319 6.21 17.88 3.74
N ASP A 320 5.22 18.64 4.19
CA ASP A 320 5.33 19.77 5.10
C ASP A 320 4.48 19.55 6.38
N VAL A 321 4.24 18.29 6.75
CA VAL A 321 3.54 17.95 7.99
C VAL A 321 4.36 18.46 9.17
N LYS A 322 3.69 19.03 10.19
CA LYS A 322 4.33 19.54 11.41
C LYS A 322 4.81 18.39 12.31
N VAL A 323 5.81 17.66 11.85
CA VAL A 323 6.45 16.53 12.53
C VAL A 323 7.96 16.67 12.40
N GLN A 324 8.69 16.32 13.45
CA GLN A 324 10.15 16.36 13.47
C GLN A 324 10.70 14.97 13.79
N LEU A 325 11.70 14.58 13.02
CA LEU A 325 12.46 13.36 13.23
C LEU A 325 13.27 13.48 14.52
N ASP A 326 13.12 12.50 15.41
CA ASP A 326 13.99 12.33 16.56
C ASP A 326 15.24 11.53 16.17
N ASP A 327 16.43 12.06 16.44
CA ASP A 327 17.69 11.41 16.09
C ASP A 327 17.87 10.05 16.77
N ARG A 328 17.21 9.83 17.92
CA ARG A 328 17.22 8.53 18.60
C ARG A 328 16.57 7.44 17.75
N TRP A 329 15.63 7.79 16.87
CA TRP A 329 14.97 6.85 15.97
C TRP A 329 15.86 6.34 14.83
N LEU A 330 17.04 6.92 14.65
CA LEU A 330 18.03 6.49 13.65
C LEU A 330 19.04 5.47 14.20
N SER A 331 18.95 5.16 15.49
CA SER A 331 19.82 4.20 16.16
C SER A 331 19.36 2.76 15.89
N THR A 332 20.31 1.83 15.87
CA THR A 332 20.02 0.39 15.77
C THR A 332 18.99 -0.01 16.81
N ARG A 333 17.96 -0.74 16.39
CA ARG A 333 16.87 -1.16 17.26
C ARG A 333 17.32 -2.32 18.15
N ASP A 334 16.94 -2.26 19.43
CA ASP A 334 17.04 -3.40 20.33
C ASP A 334 15.89 -4.39 20.04
N SER A 335 16.26 -5.55 19.51
CA SER A 335 15.34 -6.61 19.08
C SER A 335 15.22 -7.75 20.11
N CYS A 336 15.72 -7.58 21.33
CA CYS A 336 15.81 -8.67 22.32
C CYS A 336 14.45 -9.23 22.74
N ASN A 337 13.41 -8.40 22.71
CA ASN A 337 12.06 -8.73 23.16
C ASN A 337 11.08 -9.06 22.03
N ASP A 338 11.47 -8.90 20.75
CA ASP A 338 10.58 -9.14 19.59
C ASP A 338 9.91 -10.51 19.64
N SER A 339 10.70 -11.56 19.88
CA SER A 339 10.21 -12.93 19.80
C SER A 339 9.19 -13.23 20.89
N SER A 340 9.41 -12.77 22.12
CA SER A 340 8.49 -12.99 23.23
C SER A 340 7.23 -12.15 23.06
N VAL A 341 7.39 -10.85 22.81
CA VAL A 341 6.29 -9.89 22.63
C VAL A 341 5.35 -10.33 21.51
N LEU A 342 5.89 -10.70 20.34
CA LEU A 342 5.07 -11.11 19.20
C LEU A 342 4.41 -12.48 19.42
N SER A 343 5.07 -13.41 20.10
CA SER A 343 4.47 -14.72 20.43
C SER A 343 3.30 -14.55 21.39
N ASP A 344 3.47 -13.78 22.46
CA ASP A 344 2.42 -13.50 23.44
C ASP A 344 1.24 -12.77 22.79
N PHE A 345 1.53 -11.81 21.92
CA PHE A 345 0.51 -11.09 21.17
C PHE A 345 -0.29 -12.05 20.27
N ILE A 346 0.36 -12.94 19.53
CA ILE A 346 -0.32 -13.93 18.66
C ILE A 346 -1.19 -14.89 19.47
N LEU A 347 -0.68 -15.39 20.61
CA LEU A 347 -1.41 -16.33 21.47
C LEU A 347 -2.72 -15.72 21.98
N LYS A 348 -2.67 -14.47 22.48
CA LYS A 348 -3.85 -13.74 22.97
C LYS A 348 -4.98 -13.64 21.93
N PHE A 349 -4.67 -13.62 20.62
CA PHE A 349 -5.68 -13.57 19.56
C PHE A 349 -6.15 -14.93 19.06
N ASN A 350 -5.32 -15.97 19.17
CA ASN A 350 -5.73 -17.32 18.84
C ASN A 350 -6.66 -17.91 19.91
N GLU A 351 -6.44 -17.58 21.19
CA GLU A 351 -7.32 -18.02 22.29
C GLU A 351 -8.72 -17.38 22.22
N GLY A 352 -8.81 -16.11 21.82
CA GLY A 352 -10.10 -15.42 21.65
C GLY A 352 -10.96 -15.90 20.47
N GLN A 353 -10.41 -16.72 19.56
CA GLN A 353 -11.15 -17.32 18.43
C GLN A 353 -11.72 -18.72 18.77
N ASN A 354 -11.27 -19.36 19.85
CA ASN A 354 -11.74 -20.68 20.28
C ASN A 354 -12.89 -20.63 21.30
N ILE A 355 -13.35 -19.45 21.70
CA ILE A 355 -14.45 -19.25 22.69
C ILE A 355 -15.68 -18.58 22.03
N ARG A 356 -15.94 -18.84 20.75
CA ARG A 356 -17.18 -18.39 20.09
C ARG A 356 -17.83 -19.48 19.27
#